data_AF-A0A2T9Y083-F1
#
_entry.id   AF-A0A2T9Y083-F1
#
_cell.length_a   1.000
_cell.length_b   1.000
_cell.length_c   1.000
_cell.angle_alpha   90.00
_cell.angle_beta   90.00
_cell.angle_gamma   90.00
#
_symmetry.space_group_name_H-M   'P 1'
#
loop_
_entity.id
_entity.type
_entity.pdbx_description
1 polymer ?
#
loop_
_entity_poly.entity_id
_entity_poly.type
_entity_poly.pdbx_seq_one_letter_code
_entity_poly.pdbx_strand_id
1 'polypeptide(L)' 'MFGPFAISGVIIMYEVHSLQKTLCHTDKFANDPLNPYYADIQAKKHKTEH' A
#
# COMPACT_ATOMS: atom_id res chain seq x y z
N MET A 1 -13.50 -5.56 29.26
CA MET A 1 -13.29 -4.20 28.71
C MET A 1 -12.07 -4.24 27.79
N PHE A 2 -12.25 -4.59 26.50
CA PHE A 2 -11.16 -4.73 25.51
C PHE A 2 -11.08 -3.54 24.52
N GLY A 3 -11.92 -2.52 24.71
CA GLY A 3 -12.02 -1.34 23.86
C GLY A 3 -10.67 -0.68 23.50
N PRO A 4 -9.76 -0.40 24.45
CA PRO A 4 -8.50 0.26 24.11
C PRO A 4 -7.60 -0.62 23.23
N PHE A 5 -7.59 -1.94 23.43
CA PHE A 5 -6.81 -2.86 22.58
C PHE A 5 -7.37 -2.96 21.17
N ALA A 6 -8.70 -2.98 21.02
CA ALA A 6 -9.35 -2.98 19.72
C ALA A 6 -9.06 -1.69 18.94
N ILE A 7 -9.15 -0.53 19.60
CA ILE A 7 -8.88 0.78 18.98
C ILE A 7 -7.40 0.86 18.55
N SER A 8 -6.47 0.51 19.44
CA SER A 8 -5.04 0.50 19.11
C SER A 8 -4.72 -0.47 17.97
N GLY A 9 -5.37 -1.64 17.93
CA GLY A 9 -5.21 -2.60 16.84
C GLY A 9 -5.63 -2.04 15.48
N VAL A 10 -6.76 -1.32 15.42
CA VAL A 10 -7.24 -0.68 14.19
C VAL A 10 -6.30 0.42 13.73
N ILE A 11 -5.80 1.25 14.66
CA ILE A 11 -4.86 2.34 14.33
C ILE A 11 -3.57 1.76 13.74
N ILE A 12 -2.99 0.75 14.39
CA ILE A 12 -1.75 0.12 13.92
C ILE A 12 -1.97 -0.53 12.55
N MET A 13 -3.08 -1.25 12.35
CA MET A 13 -3.36 -1.86 11.05
C MET A 13 -3.51 -0.80 9.94
N TYR A 14 -4.13 0.34 10.22
CA TYR A 14 -4.26 1.41 9.25
C TYR A 14 -2.90 2.00 8.86
N GLU A 15 -2.03 2.27 9.83
CA GLU A 15 -0.69 2.79 9.54
C GLU A 15 0.18 1.78 8.78
N VAL A 16 0.17 0.51 9.19
CA VAL A 16 0.89 -0.57 8.48
C VAL A 16 0.38 -0.70 7.04
N HIS A 17 -0.93 -0.61 6.82
CA HIS A 17 -1.49 -0.66 5.48
C HIS A 17 -1.04 0.53 4.61
N SER A 18 -1.02 1.73 5.18
CA SER A 18 -0.53 2.94 4.50
C SER A 18 0.95 2.84 4.12
N LEU A 19 1.78 2.35 5.04
CA LEU A 19 3.21 2.11 4.80
C LEU A 19 3.43 1.03 3.75
N GLN A 20 2.72 -0.09 3.83
CA GLN A 20 2.79 -1.16 2.83
C GLN A 20 2.43 -0.63 1.45
N LYS A 21 1.34 0.15 1.33
CA LYS A 21 0.95 0.76 0.07
C LYS A 21 2.05 1.66 -0.46
N THR A 22 2.64 2.50 0.38
CA THR A 22 3.75 3.39 -0.01
C THR A 22 4.96 2.61 -0.52
N LEU A 23 5.35 1.55 0.18
CA LEU A 23 6.45 0.67 -0.21
C LEU A 23 6.16 -0.04 -1.53
N CYS A 24 4.94 -0.55 -1.73
CA CYS A 24 4.53 -1.16 -2.98
C CYS A 24 4.60 -0.19 -4.18
N HIS A 25 4.45 1.12 -3.96
CA HIS A 25 4.57 2.12 -5.03
C HIS A 25 6.01 2.57 -5.32
N THR A 26 7.00 2.13 -4.53
CA THR A 26 8.41 2.44 -4.82
C THR A 26 8.91 1.67 -6.05
N ASP A 27 9.87 2.25 -6.78
CA ASP A 27 10.39 1.69 -8.04
C ASP A 27 10.90 0.25 -7.92
N LYS A 28 11.39 -0.13 -6.73
CA LYS A 28 11.86 -1.48 -6.42
C LYS A 28 10.76 -2.54 -6.54
N PHE A 29 9.52 -2.19 -6.16
CA PHE A 29 8.37 -3.08 -6.18
C PHE A 29 7.35 -2.72 -7.28
N ALA A 30 7.54 -1.57 -7.94
CA ALA A 30 6.66 -1.07 -9.00
C ALA A 30 6.59 -2.02 -10.21
N ASN A 31 7.65 -2.79 -10.45
CA ASN A 31 7.75 -3.73 -11.57
C ASN A 31 7.59 -5.20 -11.13
N ASP A 32 7.26 -5.46 -9.86
CA ASP A 32 7.03 -6.82 -9.36
C ASP A 32 5.60 -7.26 -9.69
N PRO A 33 5.39 -8.33 -10.49
CA PRO A 33 4.05 -8.81 -10.83
C PRO A 33 3.29 -9.40 -9.63
N LEU A 34 3.96 -9.74 -8.52
CA LEU A 34 3.32 -10.19 -7.29
C LEU A 34 2.83 -9.02 -6.41
N ASN A 35 3.17 -7.78 -6.78
CA ASN A 35 2.69 -6.61 -6.07
C ASN A 35 1.17 -6.45 -6.26
N PRO A 36 0.37 -6.44 -5.19
CA PRO A 36 -1.08 -6.31 -5.29
C PRO A 36 -1.52 -4.98 -5.93
N TYR A 37 -0.64 -3.97 -5.96
CA TYR A 37 -0.90 -2.67 -6.59
C TYR A 37 -0.28 -2.52 -7.99
N TYR A 38 0.30 -3.60 -8.55
CA TYR A 38 0.99 -3.56 -9.85
C TYR A 38 0.15 -2.93 -10.97
N ALA A 39 -1.13 -3.32 -11.08
CA ALA A 39 -2.02 -2.79 -12.11
C ALA A 39 -2.27 -1.27 -11.97
N ASP A 40 -2.44 -0.78 -10.74
CA ASP A 40 -2.64 0.65 -10.45
C ASP A 40 -1.36 1.45 -10.75
N ILE A 41 -0.19 0.91 -10.40
CA ILE A 41 1.12 1.52 -10.63
C ILE A 41 1.42 1.59 -12.13
N GLN A 42 1.21 0.52 -12.88
CA GLN A 42 1.45 0.50 -14.34
C GLN A 42 0.48 1.43 -15.08
N ALA A 43 -0.78 1.49 -14.66
CA ALA A 43 -1.75 2.44 -15.22
C ALA A 43 -1.33 3.90 -14.98
N LYS A 44 -0.77 4.21 -13.81
CA LYS A 44 -0.23 5.56 -13.51
C LYS A 44 1.03 5.88 -14.33
N LYS A 45 1.96 4.93 -14.48
CA LYS A 45 3.14 5.10 -15.34
C LYS A 45 2.74 5.38 -16.78
N HIS A 46 1.84 4.58 -17.35
CA HIS A 46 1.34 4.74 -18.72
C HIS A 46 0.61 6.09 -18.94
N LYS A 47 -0.09 6.62 -17.92
CA LYS A 47 -0.71 7.96 -17.99
C LYS A 47 0.27 9.11 -17.85
N THR A 48 1.46 8.87 -17.32
CA THR A 48 2.48 9.91 -17.11
C THR A 48 3.41 10.03 -18.32
N GLU A 49 3.51 8.98 -19.14
CA GLU A 49 4.28 8.96 -20.39
C GLU A 49 3.50 9.46 -21.63
N HIS A 50 2.20 9.75 -21.48
CA HIS A 50 1.31 10.27 -22.53
C HIS A 50 0.95 11.74 -22.30
#